data_AF-A0A4Y2A1N8-F1
#
_entry.id   AF-A0A4Y2A1N8-F1
#
_cell.length_a   1.000
_cell.length_b   1.000
_cell.length_c   1.000
_cell.angle_alpha   90.00
_cell.angle_beta   90.00
_cell.angle_gamma   90.00
#
_symmetry.space_group_name_H-M   'P 1'
#
loop_
_entity.id
_entity.type
_entity.pdbx_description
1 polymer ?
#
loop_
_entity_poly.entity_id
_entity_poly.type
_entity_poly.pdbx_seq_one_letter_code
_entity_poly.pdbx_strand_id
1 'polypeptide(L)'
;MLREVESRVIAESNEAEDDVPVVNMVFRRDRHSDQRRYNAPTANEIVMVSVNSDGEPPFERDIRVYPLNPENPQQPFINNNILSPNLDPMAYPIFVPYGDPGWQPNWRYESYQGAQGNQSRVNVTMLQYKSALTAVIDDFYPIISAGNLRNDGLSIRTLQVEANNLNFIRTHQQQL
;
A
#
# COMPACT_ATOMS: atom_id res chain seq x y z
N MET A 1 -20.19 4.54 -0.50
CA MET A 1 -19.85 5.97 -0.63
C MET A 1 -19.31 6.34 -2.00
N LEU A 2 -18.06 6.04 -2.40
CA LEU A 2 -17.54 6.53 -3.70
C LEU A 2 -18.30 5.99 -4.93
N ARG A 3 -18.61 4.69 -4.96
CA ARG A 3 -19.40 4.06 -6.05
C ARG A 3 -20.82 4.62 -6.17
N GLU A 4 -21.44 4.97 -5.05
CA GLU A 4 -22.76 5.59 -5.03
C GLU A 4 -22.71 7.04 -5.53
N VAL A 5 -21.62 7.75 -5.23
CA VAL A 5 -21.36 9.09 -5.75
C VAL A 5 -21.08 9.03 -7.25
N GLU A 6 -20.25 8.10 -7.72
CA GLU A 6 -20.01 7.85 -9.15
C GLU A 6 -21.31 7.54 -9.91
N SER A 7 -22.13 6.62 -9.39
CA SER A 7 -23.43 6.32 -9.99
C SER A 7 -24.36 7.53 -10.08
N ARG A 8 -24.33 8.43 -9.08
CA ARG A 8 -25.12 9.66 -9.08
C ARG A 8 -24.58 10.68 -10.07
N VAL A 9 -23.27 10.89 -10.11
CA VAL A 9 -22.62 11.81 -11.07
C VAL A 9 -22.83 11.33 -12.51
N ILE A 10 -22.74 10.02 -12.77
CA ILE A 10 -23.04 9.45 -14.09
C ILE A 10 -24.51 9.67 -14.46
N ALA A 11 -25.44 9.51 -13.52
CA ALA A 11 -26.86 9.78 -13.76
C ALA A 11 -27.12 11.27 -14.05
N GLU A 12 -26.54 12.17 -13.26
CA GLU A 12 -26.67 13.62 -13.43
C GLU A 12 -26.03 14.12 -14.74
N SER A 13 -24.90 13.55 -15.15
CA SER A 13 -24.24 13.90 -16.43
C SER A 13 -25.01 13.38 -17.64
N ASN A 14 -25.63 12.19 -17.53
CA ASN A 14 -26.53 11.66 -18.58
C ASN A 14 -27.78 12.53 -18.77
N GLU A 15 -28.27 13.17 -17.71
CA GLU A 15 -29.38 14.14 -17.78
C GLU A 15 -28.95 15.49 -18.39
N ALA A 16 -27.69 15.89 -18.20
CA ALA A 16 -27.15 17.17 -18.66
C ALA A 16 -26.53 17.13 -20.07
N GLU A 17 -26.45 15.97 -20.73
CA GLU A 17 -25.68 15.74 -21.98
C GLU A 17 -24.19 16.14 -21.89
N ASP A 18 -23.63 16.17 -20.68
CA ASP A 18 -22.21 16.47 -20.45
C ASP A 18 -21.38 15.19 -20.41
N ASP A 19 -20.19 15.23 -21.00
CA ASP A 19 -19.28 14.08 -21.05
C ASP A 19 -18.52 13.92 -19.73
N VAL A 20 -18.64 12.75 -19.09
CA VAL A 20 -17.93 12.47 -17.82
C VAL A 20 -16.50 12.03 -18.14
N PRO A 21 -15.47 12.74 -17.66
CA PRO A 21 -14.09 12.30 -17.87
C PRO A 21 -13.87 10.94 -17.20
N VAL A 22 -13.61 9.91 -18.02
CA VAL A 22 -13.33 8.55 -17.54
C VAL A 22 -11.90 8.48 -17.02
N VAL A 23 -11.74 8.39 -15.70
CA VAL A 23 -10.44 8.19 -15.04
C VAL A 23 -10.29 6.71 -14.70
N ASN A 24 -9.32 6.06 -15.34
CA ASN A 24 -9.02 4.64 -15.09
C ASN A 24 -7.81 4.49 -14.16
N MET A 25 -7.97 3.73 -13.07
CA MET A 25 -6.82 3.18 -12.34
C MET A 25 -6.41 1.85 -12.97
N VAL A 26 -5.19 1.80 -13.49
CA VAL A 26 -4.63 0.60 -14.15
C VAL A 26 -3.40 0.14 -13.37
N PHE A 27 -3.41 -1.11 -12.91
CA PHE A 27 -2.22 -1.74 -12.32
C PHE A 27 -1.27 -2.16 -13.45
N ARG A 28 -0.13 -1.47 -13.61
CA ARG A 28 0.90 -1.86 -14.58
C ARG A 28 1.63 -3.10 -14.07
N ARG A 29 1.66 -4.14 -14.91
CA ARG A 29 2.33 -5.42 -14.62
C ARG A 29 3.83 -5.38 -14.94
N ASP A 30 4.23 -4.53 -15.88
CA ASP A 30 5.64 -4.26 -16.21
C ASP A 30 6.19 -3.15 -15.30
N ARG A 31 7.16 -3.53 -14.47
CA ARG A 31 7.73 -2.73 -13.38
C ARG A 31 8.97 -1.94 -13.79
N HIS A 32 9.49 -2.16 -15.00
CA HIS A 32 10.72 -1.53 -15.47
C HIS A 32 10.48 -0.25 -16.29
N SER A 33 9.23 0.02 -16.68
CA SER A 33 8.85 1.23 -17.41
C SER A 33 8.28 2.30 -16.46
N ASP A 34 9.14 2.97 -15.69
CA ASP A 34 8.74 4.18 -14.96
C ASP A 34 8.64 5.38 -15.93
N GLN A 35 7.41 5.79 -16.23
CA GLN A 35 7.13 6.96 -17.07
C GLN A 35 7.06 8.29 -16.29
N ARG A 36 7.22 8.25 -14.95
CA ARG A 36 7.02 9.42 -14.07
C ARG A 36 8.31 10.10 -13.66
N ARG A 37 9.44 9.71 -14.25
CA ARG A 37 10.78 10.19 -13.90
C ARG A 37 11.00 11.72 -14.00
N TYR A 38 10.03 12.48 -14.54
CA TYR A 38 10.14 13.93 -14.75
C TYR A 38 8.87 14.76 -14.45
N ASN A 39 7.87 14.24 -13.73
CA ASN A 39 6.72 15.09 -13.35
C ASN A 39 7.09 15.94 -12.12
N ALA A 40 7.55 17.16 -12.35
CA ALA A 40 7.58 18.18 -11.31
C ALA A 40 6.13 18.51 -10.90
N PRO A 41 5.81 18.60 -9.60
CA PRO A 41 4.47 18.93 -9.16
C PRO A 41 4.09 20.32 -9.68
N THR A 42 3.07 20.39 -10.54
CA THR A 42 2.58 21.65 -11.15
C THR A 42 1.47 22.32 -10.34
N ALA A 43 1.01 21.69 -9.26
CA ALA A 43 -0.03 22.20 -8.37
C ALA A 43 0.29 21.91 -6.89
N ASN A 44 -0.36 22.65 -5.98
CA ASN A 44 -0.37 22.35 -4.55
C ASN A 44 -1.19 21.08 -4.30
N GLU A 45 -0.63 19.92 -4.61
CA GLU A 45 -1.28 18.63 -4.40
C GLU A 45 -1.19 18.23 -2.93
N ILE A 46 -2.36 18.01 -2.32
CA ILE A 46 -2.44 17.45 -0.98
C ILE A 46 -2.28 15.93 -1.10
N VAL A 47 -1.16 15.40 -0.59
CA VAL A 47 -0.84 13.97 -0.71
C VAL A 47 -1.73 13.11 0.19
N MET A 48 -2.14 13.63 1.34
CA MET A 48 -3.00 12.92 2.31
C MET A 48 -3.64 13.91 3.27
N VAL A 49 -4.95 13.77 3.52
CA VAL A 49 -5.66 14.49 4.60
C VAL A 49 -6.02 13.46 5.65
N SER A 50 -5.35 13.49 6.80
CA SER A 50 -5.83 12.76 7.99
C SER A 50 -6.74 13.68 8.79
N VAL A 51 -7.97 13.24 9.06
CA VAL A 51 -8.93 14.01 9.86
C VAL A 51 -9.06 13.33 11.22
N ASN A 52 -8.01 13.42 12.03
CA ASN A 52 -8.04 12.98 13.42
C ASN A 52 -7.77 14.18 14.34
N SER A 53 -8.28 14.14 15.57
CA SER A 53 -8.15 15.22 16.56
C SER A 53 -6.70 15.58 16.89
N ASP A 54 -5.77 14.67 16.65
CA ASP A 54 -4.33 14.73 16.89
C ASP A 54 -3.50 14.79 15.59
N GLY A 55 -4.16 14.72 14.42
CA GLY A 55 -3.48 14.61 13.13
C GLY A 55 -2.86 13.24 12.86
N GLU A 56 -3.00 12.26 13.77
CA GLU A 56 -2.47 10.93 13.54
C GLU A 56 -3.23 10.24 12.38
N PRO A 57 -2.58 9.42 11.57
CA PRO A 57 -3.27 8.57 10.62
C PRO A 57 -4.09 7.50 11.40
N PRO A 58 -5.38 7.23 11.08
CA PRO A 58 -6.15 6.20 11.80
C PRO A 58 -5.45 4.83 11.81
N PHE A 59 -5.64 3.99 12.83
CA PHE A 59 -5.03 2.66 12.84
C PHE A 59 -5.67 1.73 11.79
N GLU A 60 -6.99 1.77 11.64
CA GLU A 60 -7.69 0.98 10.64
C GLU A 60 -7.54 1.61 9.25
N ARG A 61 -6.82 0.91 8.37
CA ARG A 61 -6.84 1.14 6.92
C ARG A 61 -7.52 -0.05 6.28
N ASP A 62 -8.83 0.01 6.12
CA ASP A 62 -9.59 -0.89 5.25
C ASP A 62 -9.82 -0.16 3.93
N ILE A 63 -8.89 -0.33 2.98
CA ILE A 63 -9.10 0.16 1.61
C ILE A 63 -9.89 -0.91 0.87
N ARG A 64 -11.11 -0.58 0.46
CA ARG A 64 -11.93 -1.47 -0.38
C ARG A 64 -11.84 -1.04 -1.83
N VAL A 65 -11.37 -1.94 -2.69
CA VAL A 65 -11.30 -1.72 -4.13
C VAL A 65 -12.46 -2.45 -4.78
N TYR A 66 -13.32 -1.72 -5.48
CA TYR A 66 -14.43 -2.28 -6.26
C TYR A 66 -13.98 -2.39 -7.72
N PRO A 67 -13.62 -3.59 -8.22
CA PRO A 67 -13.26 -3.75 -9.62
C PRO A 67 -14.48 -3.49 -10.50
N LEU A 68 -14.29 -2.78 -11.62
CA LEU A 68 -15.34 -2.55 -12.62
C LEU A 68 -15.86 -3.87 -13.21
N ASN A 69 -14.96 -4.83 -13.43
CA ASN A 69 -15.25 -6.19 -13.88
C ASN A 69 -14.71 -7.20 -12.85
N PRO A 70 -15.46 -7.54 -11.79
CA PRO A 70 -15.01 -8.52 -10.81
C PRO A 70 -14.89 -9.90 -11.45
N GLU A 71 -13.73 -10.55 -11.28
CA GLU A 71 -13.54 -11.96 -11.70
C GLU A 71 -14.51 -12.90 -10.96
N ASN A 72 -14.80 -12.58 -9.70
CA ASN A 72 -15.78 -13.30 -8.88
C ASN A 72 -16.92 -12.34 -8.48
N PRO A 73 -18.12 -12.46 -9.08
CA PRO A 73 -19.28 -11.63 -8.72
C PRO A 73 -19.71 -11.73 -7.26
N GLN A 74 -19.37 -12.82 -6.55
CA GLN A 74 -19.65 -12.99 -5.12
C GLN A 74 -18.64 -12.28 -4.20
N GLN A 75 -17.50 -11.85 -4.74
CA GLN A 75 -16.56 -10.96 -4.06
C GLN A 75 -16.55 -9.60 -4.78
N PRO A 76 -17.53 -8.73 -4.49
CA PRO A 76 -17.71 -7.47 -5.20
C PRO A 76 -16.60 -6.44 -4.93
N PHE A 77 -15.72 -6.71 -3.96
CA PHE A 77 -14.59 -5.85 -3.64
C PHE A 77 -13.40 -6.65 -3.09
N ILE A 78 -12.22 -6.08 -3.27
CA ILE A 78 -10.97 -6.53 -2.65
C ILE A 78 -10.78 -5.71 -1.37
N ASN A 79 -10.66 -6.39 -0.23
CA ASN A 79 -10.33 -5.75 1.04
C ASN A 79 -8.81 -5.70 1.21
N ASN A 80 -8.26 -4.49 1.22
CA ASN A 80 -6.87 -4.22 1.57
C ASN A 80 -6.83 -3.67 3.00
N ASN A 81 -6.69 -4.60 3.95
CA ASN A 81 -6.49 -4.28 5.36
C ASN A 81 -5.05 -3.85 5.68
N ILE A 82 -4.78 -3.53 6.95
CA ILE A 82 -3.45 -3.10 7.42
C ILE A 82 -2.30 -4.09 7.10
N LEU A 83 -2.61 -5.38 6.93
CA LEU A 83 -1.65 -6.44 6.62
C LEU A 83 -1.59 -6.79 5.12
N SER A 84 -2.39 -6.11 4.28
CA SER A 84 -2.38 -6.35 2.85
C SER A 84 -1.04 -5.92 2.25
N PRO A 85 -0.41 -6.75 1.40
CA PRO A 85 0.80 -6.36 0.68
C PRO A 85 0.54 -5.15 -0.25
N ASN A 86 -0.71 -4.92 -0.65
CA ASN A 86 -1.05 -3.80 -1.52
C ASN A 86 -1.26 -2.48 -0.76
N LEU A 87 -1.28 -2.50 0.58
CA LEU A 87 -1.59 -1.30 1.36
C LEU A 87 -0.53 -0.21 1.16
N ASP A 88 0.75 -0.54 1.32
CA ASP A 88 1.85 0.41 1.19
C ASP A 88 1.89 1.09 -0.18
N PRO A 89 1.89 0.37 -1.32
CA PRO A 89 1.93 1.02 -2.64
C PRO A 89 0.66 1.84 -2.94
N MET A 90 -0.48 1.52 -2.31
CA MET A 90 -1.72 2.27 -2.50
C MET A 90 -1.81 3.52 -1.63
N ALA A 91 -1.43 3.42 -0.35
CA ALA A 91 -1.54 4.53 0.60
C ALA A 91 -0.32 5.46 0.53
N TYR A 92 0.85 4.94 0.15
CA TYR A 92 2.10 5.67 0.10
C TYR A 92 2.91 5.40 -1.18
N PRO A 93 2.38 5.78 -2.36
CA PRO A 93 3.06 5.57 -3.64
C PRO A 93 4.44 6.25 -3.71
N ILE A 94 4.66 7.33 -2.94
CA ILE A 94 5.97 8.00 -2.84
C ILE A 94 7.03 7.09 -2.19
N PHE A 95 6.63 6.23 -1.26
CA PHE A 95 7.54 5.25 -0.64
C PHE A 95 7.75 4.00 -1.49
N VAL A 96 6.88 3.76 -2.48
CA VAL A 96 6.90 2.56 -3.33
C VAL A 96 6.72 2.98 -4.79
N PRO A 97 7.73 3.65 -5.40
CA PRO A 97 7.58 4.29 -6.71
C PRO A 97 7.23 3.31 -7.84
N TYR A 98 7.67 2.06 -7.72
CA TYR A 98 7.40 1.00 -8.68
C TYR A 98 6.12 0.20 -8.38
N GLY A 99 5.41 0.53 -7.30
CA GLY A 99 4.18 -0.16 -6.90
C GLY A 99 4.40 -1.62 -6.50
N ASP A 100 5.61 -1.99 -6.08
CA ASP A 100 5.92 -3.34 -5.64
C ASP A 100 5.02 -3.76 -4.46
N PRO A 101 4.53 -5.01 -4.45
CA PRO A 101 3.78 -5.51 -3.32
C PRO A 101 4.66 -5.53 -2.08
N GLY A 102 4.08 -5.14 -0.95
CA GLY A 102 4.68 -5.23 0.37
C GLY A 102 4.94 -6.66 0.83
N TRP A 103 5.41 -6.78 2.08
CA TRP A 103 5.66 -8.08 2.71
C TRP A 103 4.45 -9.02 2.64
N GLN A 104 4.72 -10.31 2.44
CA GLN A 104 3.72 -11.37 2.39
C GLN A 104 4.10 -12.50 3.35
N PRO A 105 3.12 -13.19 3.95
CA PRO A 105 3.37 -14.40 4.73
C PRO A 105 4.14 -15.43 3.92
N ASN A 106 5.08 -16.12 4.57
CA ASN A 106 5.92 -17.16 3.97
C ASN A 106 6.91 -16.69 2.88
N TRP A 107 7.18 -15.38 2.79
CA TRP A 107 8.27 -14.89 1.94
C TRP A 107 9.60 -15.44 2.44
N ARG A 108 10.24 -16.30 1.64
CA ARG A 108 11.52 -16.94 1.97
C ARG A 108 12.71 -16.02 1.69
N TYR A 109 13.78 -16.19 2.45
CA TYR A 109 15.06 -15.58 2.08
C TYR A 109 15.53 -16.08 0.72
N GLU A 110 16.04 -15.17 -0.10
CA GLU A 110 16.75 -15.55 -1.32
C GLU A 110 18.08 -16.20 -0.94
N SER A 111 18.36 -17.36 -1.53
CA SER A 111 19.64 -18.03 -1.39
C SER A 111 20.67 -17.34 -2.28
N TYR A 112 21.72 -16.76 -1.69
CA TYR A 112 22.87 -16.20 -2.41
C TYR A 112 24.20 -16.83 -1.95
N GLN A 113 25.25 -16.71 -2.76
CA GLN A 113 26.56 -17.25 -2.43
C GLN A 113 27.11 -16.62 -1.13
N GLY A 114 27.35 -17.46 -0.12
CA GLY A 114 27.81 -17.03 1.21
C GLY A 114 26.71 -16.93 2.27
N ALA A 115 25.44 -17.07 1.90
CA ALA A 115 24.36 -17.18 2.87
C ALA A 115 24.46 -18.52 3.63
N GLN A 116 24.99 -18.51 4.86
CA GLN A 116 24.80 -19.64 5.78
C GLN A 116 23.34 -19.66 6.22
N GLY A 117 22.51 -20.38 5.49
CA GLY A 117 21.07 -20.48 5.75
C GLY A 117 20.82 -21.01 7.16
N ASN A 118 20.19 -20.19 8.01
CA ASN A 118 19.69 -20.65 9.29
C ASN A 118 18.43 -21.50 9.05
N GLN A 119 18.53 -22.82 9.26
CA GLN A 119 17.43 -23.77 9.02
C GLN A 119 16.18 -23.46 9.85
N SER A 120 16.30 -22.70 10.94
CA SER A 120 15.17 -22.27 11.78
C SER A 120 14.50 -20.97 11.31
N ARG A 121 15.19 -20.13 10.54
CA ARG A 121 14.71 -18.81 10.08
C ARG A 121 14.64 -18.76 8.56
N VAL A 122 13.70 -19.52 8.01
CA VAL A 122 13.52 -19.67 6.55
C VAL A 122 12.75 -18.52 5.89
N ASN A 123 11.94 -17.80 6.66
CA ASN A 123 11.09 -16.73 6.17
C ASN A 123 11.57 -15.35 6.65
N VAL A 124 11.48 -14.36 5.78
CA VAL A 124 11.65 -12.94 6.10
C VAL A 124 10.48 -12.53 6.98
N THR A 125 10.75 -11.93 8.14
CA THR A 125 9.71 -11.37 9.00
C THR A 125 9.27 -9.99 8.50
N MET A 126 8.04 -9.57 8.83
CA MET A 126 7.57 -8.22 8.48
C MET A 126 8.49 -7.13 9.05
N LEU A 127 8.99 -7.30 10.28
CA LEU A 127 9.93 -6.36 10.89
C LEU A 127 11.22 -6.21 10.06
N GLN A 128 11.79 -7.33 9.60
CA GLN A 128 13.00 -7.31 8.78
C GLN A 128 12.76 -6.61 7.44
N TYR A 129 11.63 -6.91 6.79
CA TYR A 129 11.23 -6.22 5.56
C TYR A 129 11.06 -4.71 5.78
N LYS A 130 10.27 -4.30 6.77
CA LYS A 130 9.98 -2.89 7.04
C LYS A 130 11.24 -2.12 7.46
N SER A 131 12.14 -2.75 8.21
CA SER A 131 13.45 -2.20 8.58
C SER A 131 14.36 -2.04 7.37
N ALA A 132 14.40 -3.02 6.46
CA ALA A 132 15.18 -2.92 5.22
C ALA A 132 14.71 -1.75 4.33
N LEU A 133 13.40 -1.48 4.27
CA LEU A 133 12.87 -0.29 3.59
C LEU A 133 13.30 1.05 4.25
N THR A 134 13.90 1.01 5.45
CA THR A 134 14.46 2.16 6.15
C THR A 134 15.99 2.17 6.17
N ALA A 135 16.64 1.22 5.50
CA ALA A 135 18.09 1.14 5.44
C ALA A 135 18.62 1.96 4.26
N VAL A 136 19.61 2.81 4.51
CA VAL A 136 20.27 3.64 3.48
C VAL A 136 20.80 2.76 2.36
N ILE A 137 20.37 3.05 1.14
CA ILE A 137 20.82 2.41 -0.11
C ILE A 137 21.41 3.50 -1.02
N ASP A 138 22.38 3.15 -1.86
CA ASP A 138 23.12 4.09 -2.72
C ASP A 138 22.27 4.73 -3.84
N ASP A 139 21.00 4.33 -3.98
CA ASP A 139 20.06 4.82 -5.00
C ASP A 139 18.95 5.70 -4.37
N PHE A 140 17.78 5.79 -5.01
CA PHE A 140 16.61 6.51 -4.48
C PHE A 140 16.28 6.06 -3.06
N TYR A 141 16.36 7.01 -2.11
CA TYR A 141 16.03 6.78 -0.72
C TYR A 141 14.66 7.36 -0.40
N PRO A 142 13.59 6.52 -0.32
CA PRO A 142 12.23 7.03 -0.27
C PRO A 142 11.93 7.81 1.01
N ILE A 143 12.62 7.48 2.11
CA ILE A 143 12.39 8.09 3.43
C ILE A 143 12.91 9.51 3.52
N ILE A 144 14.10 9.80 2.96
CA ILE A 144 14.62 11.18 2.95
C ILE A 144 13.85 12.01 1.93
N SER A 145 13.52 11.42 0.78
CA SER A 145 12.80 12.10 -0.30
C SER A 145 11.37 12.49 0.06
N ALA A 146 10.76 11.83 1.05
CA ALA A 146 9.38 12.08 1.45
C ALA A 146 9.19 13.31 2.36
N GLY A 147 10.27 13.97 2.81
CA GLY A 147 10.19 15.18 3.62
C GLY A 147 9.32 15.00 4.86
N ASN A 148 8.24 15.77 4.98
CA ASN A 148 7.34 15.75 6.14
C ASN A 148 6.63 14.40 6.34
N LEU A 149 6.39 13.63 5.27
CA LEU A 149 5.72 12.33 5.36
C LEU A 149 6.60 11.24 5.98
N ARG A 150 7.89 11.53 6.21
CA ARG A 150 8.84 10.58 6.81
C ARG A 150 8.34 10.03 8.15
N ASN A 151 7.86 10.90 9.03
CA ASN A 151 7.46 10.51 10.38
C ASN A 151 6.21 9.62 10.33
N ASP A 152 5.23 10.00 9.52
CA ASP A 152 4.00 9.22 9.32
C ASP A 152 4.31 7.86 8.70
N GLY A 153 5.19 7.83 7.70
CA GLY A 153 5.64 6.60 7.05
C GLY A 153 6.33 5.64 8.03
N LEU A 154 7.18 6.14 8.93
CA LEU A 154 7.83 5.32 9.96
C LEU A 154 6.82 4.79 10.98
N SER A 155 5.93 5.64 11.47
CA SER A 155 4.87 5.27 12.43
C SER A 155 3.99 4.15 11.89
N ILE A 156 3.60 4.25 10.62
CA ILE A 156 2.74 3.25 9.99
C ILE A 156 3.45 1.90 9.84
N ARG A 157 4.74 1.92 9.48
CA ARG A 157 5.52 0.68 9.41
C ARG A 157 5.60 -0.01 10.76
N THR A 158 5.75 0.74 11.86
CA THR A 158 5.73 0.16 13.22
C THR A 158 4.37 -0.42 13.58
N LEU A 159 3.28 0.29 13.28
CA LEU A 159 1.92 -0.18 13.52
C LEU A 159 1.60 -1.47 12.74
N GLN A 160 2.06 -1.58 11.49
CA GLN A 160 1.88 -2.79 10.69
C GLN A 160 2.61 -4.00 11.29
N VAL A 161 3.85 -3.80 11.77
CA VAL A 161 4.61 -4.86 12.44
C VAL A 161 3.89 -5.33 13.70
N GLU A 162 3.39 -4.40 14.51
CA GLU A 162 2.62 -4.72 15.71
C GLU A 162 1.31 -5.44 15.38
N ALA A 163 0.54 -4.93 14.41
CA ALA A 163 -0.68 -5.57 13.92
C ALA A 163 -0.41 -6.99 13.43
N ASN A 164 0.71 -7.24 12.75
CA ASN A 164 1.09 -8.57 12.29
C ASN A 164 1.39 -9.51 13.47
N ASN A 165 2.09 -9.03 14.49
CA ASN A 165 2.40 -9.81 15.69
C ASN A 165 1.13 -10.16 16.48
N LEU A 166 0.21 -9.19 16.65
CA LEU A 166 -1.08 -9.41 17.29
C LEU A 166 -1.94 -10.40 16.49
N ASN A 167 -1.96 -10.28 15.17
CA ASN A 167 -2.68 -11.22 14.32
C ASN A 167 -2.11 -12.64 14.43
N PHE A 168 -0.78 -12.79 14.51
CA PHE A 168 -0.14 -14.08 14.74
C PHE A 168 -0.60 -14.73 16.06
N ILE A 169 -0.58 -13.98 17.16
CA ILE A 169 -1.06 -14.47 18.47
C ILE A 169 -2.52 -14.89 18.37
N ARG A 170 -3.36 -14.07 17.74
CA ARG A 170 -4.79 -14.33 17.56
C ARG A 170 -5.07 -15.60 16.77
N THR A 171 -4.31 -15.88 15.70
CA THR A 171 -4.55 -17.06 14.85
C THR A 171 -3.88 -18.33 15.37
N HIS A 172 -2.89 -18.22 16.26
CA HIS A 172 -2.13 -19.35 16.79
C HIS A 172 -2.35 -19.59 18.29
N GLN A 173 -3.46 -19.13 18.86
CA GLN A 173 -3.77 -19.29 20.29
C GLN A 173 -3.73 -20.74 20.79
N GLN A 174 -3.99 -21.73 19.93
CA GLN A 174 -3.95 -23.15 20.30
C GLN A 174 -2.52 -23.74 20.34
N GLN A 175 -1.52 -23.01 19.84
CA GLN A 175 -0.12 -23.43 19.74
C GLN A 175 0.79 -22.66 20.72
N LEU A 176 0.22 -21.76 21.51
CA LEU A 176 0.87 -20.92 22.53
C LEU A 176 0.50 -21.43 23.93
#